data_AF-A0AAE0JM78-F1
#
_entry.id   AF-A0AAE0JM78-F1
#
_cell.length_a   1.000
_cell.length_b   1.000
_cell.length_c   1.000
_cell.angle_alpha   90.00
_cell.angle_beta   90.00
_cell.angle_gamma   90.00
#
_symmetry.space_group_name_H-M   'P 1'
#
loop_
_entity.id
_entity.type
_entity.pdbx_description
1 polymer ?
#
loop_
_entity_poly.entity_id
_entity_poly.type
_entity_poly.pdbx_seq_one_letter_code
_entity_poly.pdbx_strand_id
1 'polypeptide(L)'
;MKSLRAILGSRLYHNTPAIQTILINQKTRVGEVLRRLDTEVLPNTPKNPGWTTWPSQDLKGKWDTFMSGKMALAASKSNMITTDVLPRMQAMWASDAHRKATEEKDGDDDATVASKKRHARLIETIDAFADALATAPAWVMAF
;
A
#
# COMPACT_ATOMS: atom_id res chain seq x y z
N MET A 1 0.70 1.27 -14.41
CA MET A 1 0.42 -0.18 -14.41
C MET A 1 1.19 -0.96 -13.35
N LYS A 2 2.54 -1.03 -13.39
CA LYS A 2 3.32 -1.77 -12.36
C LYS A 2 3.04 -1.30 -10.92
N SER A 3 2.92 0.01 -10.70
CA SER A 3 2.56 0.59 -9.40
C SER A 3 1.16 0.20 -8.92
N LEU A 4 0.17 0.15 -9.81
CA LEU A 4 -1.22 -0.22 -9.48
C LEU A 4 -1.33 -1.69 -9.08
N ARG A 5 -0.68 -2.57 -9.86
CA ARG A 5 -0.59 -4.00 -9.53
C ARG A 5 0.10 -4.23 -8.18
N ALA A 6 1.17 -3.47 -7.89
CA ALA A 6 1.84 -3.54 -6.58
C ALA A 6 0.93 -3.10 -5.43
N ILE A 7 0.06 -2.11 -5.64
CA ILE A 7 -0.87 -1.64 -4.61
C ILE A 7 -1.99 -2.67 -4.37
N LEU A 8 -2.56 -3.25 -5.43
CA LEU A 8 -3.52 -4.35 -5.30
C LEU A 8 -2.88 -5.56 -4.60
N GLY A 9 -1.67 -5.94 -5.01
CA GLY A 9 -0.90 -7.01 -4.36
C GLY A 9 -0.63 -6.72 -2.89
N SER A 10 -0.28 -5.48 -2.54
CA SER A 10 -0.12 -5.05 -1.15
C SER A 10 -1.41 -5.23 -0.34
N ARG A 11 -2.56 -4.84 -0.90
CA ARG A 11 -3.86 -5.00 -0.25
C ARG A 11 -4.19 -6.48 0.01
N LEU A 12 -3.99 -7.33 -0.99
CA LEU A 12 -4.20 -8.78 -0.86
C LEU A 12 -3.24 -9.41 0.17
N TYR A 13 -1.97 -8.98 0.15
CA TYR A 13 -0.94 -9.44 1.08
C TYR A 13 -1.30 -9.11 2.53
N HIS A 14 -1.63 -7.84 2.83
CA HIS A 14 -1.93 -7.41 4.21
C HIS A 14 -3.26 -7.96 4.74
N ASN A 15 -4.18 -8.36 3.85
CA ASN A 15 -5.43 -9.00 4.24
C ASN A 15 -5.30 -10.52 4.44
N THR A 16 -4.13 -11.11 4.15
CA THR A 16 -3.91 -12.53 4.40
C THR A 16 -3.72 -12.78 5.90
N PRO A 17 -4.49 -13.69 6.54
CA PRO A 17 -4.41 -13.91 7.99
C PRO A 17 -3.00 -14.21 8.51
N ALA A 18 -2.25 -15.07 7.80
CA ALA A 18 -0.88 -15.40 8.16
C ALA A 18 0.04 -14.17 8.18
N ILE A 19 -0.14 -13.25 7.23
CA ILE A 19 0.63 -12.01 7.17
C ILE A 19 0.28 -11.08 8.34
N GLN A 20 -1.01 -10.95 8.67
CA GLN A 20 -1.43 -10.15 9.83
C GLN A 20 -0.80 -10.66 11.12
N THR A 21 -0.85 -11.99 11.34
CA THR A 21 -0.20 -12.62 12.49
C THR A 21 1.30 -12.32 12.52
N ILE A 22 1.99 -12.42 11.38
CA ILE A 22 3.41 -12.09 11.30
C ILE A 22 3.66 -10.63 11.67
N LEU A 23 2.88 -9.69 11.13
CA LEU A 23 3.04 -8.26 11.40
C LEU A 23 2.81 -7.93 12.88
N ILE A 24 1.76 -8.47 13.49
CA ILE A 24 1.48 -8.33 14.92
C ILE A 24 2.65 -8.89 15.73
N ASN A 25 3.08 -10.12 15.45
CA ASN A 25 4.17 -10.76 16.19
C ASN A 25 5.49 -9.97 16.07
N GLN A 26 5.78 -9.39 14.90
CA GLN A 26 6.97 -8.56 14.72
C GLN A 26 6.88 -7.24 15.49
N LYS A 27 5.73 -6.55 15.43
CA LYS A 27 5.48 -5.34 16.23
C LYS A 27 5.67 -5.64 17.72
N THR A 28 5.04 -6.69 18.22
CA THR A 28 5.11 -7.09 19.64
C THR A 28 6.54 -7.46 20.04
N ARG A 29 7.24 -8.27 19.25
CA ARG A 29 8.61 -8.73 19.56
C ARG A 29 9.58 -7.56 19.69
N VAL A 30 9.57 -6.63 18.73
CA VAL A 30 10.47 -5.45 18.77
C VAL A 30 10.06 -4.51 19.89
N GLY A 31 8.76 -4.29 20.09
CA GLY A 31 8.26 -3.47 21.20
C GLY A 31 8.70 -3.99 22.56
N GLU A 32 8.72 -5.31 22.75
CA GLU A 32 9.17 -5.94 23.99
C GLU A 32 10.68 -5.79 24.20
N VAL A 33 11.49 -5.94 23.14
CA VAL A 33 12.94 -5.66 23.21
C VAL A 33 13.19 -4.22 23.62
N LEU A 34 12.46 -3.27 23.04
CA LEU A 34 12.59 -1.85 23.37
C LEU A 34 12.13 -1.53 24.79
N ARG A 35 11.05 -2.17 25.26
CA ARG A 35 10.61 -2.05 26.66
C ARG A 35 11.72 -2.50 27.62
N ARG A 36 12.27 -3.70 27.40
CA ARG A 36 13.35 -4.24 28.25
C ARG A 36 14.59 -3.36 28.21
N LEU A 37 14.95 -2.85 27.03
CA LEU A 37 16.05 -1.92 26.89
C LEU A 37 15.84 -0.67 27.77
N ASP A 38 14.65 -0.09 27.72
CA ASP A 38 14.28 1.15 28.41
C ASP A 38 14.15 0.98 29.93
N THR A 39 13.59 -0.15 30.39
CA THR A 39 13.22 -0.34 31.80
C THR A 39 14.16 -1.27 32.58
N GLU A 40 14.88 -2.16 31.91
CA GLU A 40 15.69 -3.21 32.57
C GLU A 40 17.18 -3.05 32.28
N VAL A 41 17.56 -2.74 31.03
CA VAL A 41 18.98 -2.76 30.62
C VAL A 41 19.65 -1.40 30.84
N LEU A 42 19.15 -0.34 30.20
CA LEU A 42 19.78 0.99 30.25
C LEU A 42 19.85 1.59 31.66
N PRO A 43 18.81 1.47 32.52
CA PRO A 43 18.89 1.95 33.90
C PRO A 43 19.97 1.25 34.75
N ASN A 44 20.31 0.00 34.42
CA ASN A 44 21.23 -0.85 35.18
C ASN A 44 22.63 -0.95 34.57
N THR A 45 22.95 -0.15 33.55
CA THR A 45 24.26 -0.19 32.89
C THR A 45 25.36 0.36 33.82
N PRO A 46 26.58 -0.22 33.84
CA PRO A 46 27.68 0.27 34.67
C PRO A 46 27.93 1.76 34.48
N LYS A 47 27.91 2.51 35.58
CA LYS A 47 28.03 3.97 35.56
C LYS A 47 29.49 4.36 35.44
N ASN A 48 29.87 4.93 34.30
CA ASN A 48 31.13 5.67 34.22
C ASN A 48 31.01 6.98 35.03
N PRO A 49 32.09 7.45 35.68
CA PRO A 49 32.06 8.73 36.40
C PRO A 49 31.59 9.87 35.49
N GLY A 50 30.58 10.62 35.95
CA GLY A 50 30.01 11.76 35.22
C GLY A 50 28.88 11.45 34.24
N TRP A 51 28.45 10.18 34.10
CA TRP A 51 27.33 9.84 33.21
C TRP A 51 25.97 10.00 33.88
N THR A 52 25.02 10.60 33.15
CA THR A 52 23.63 10.73 33.60
C THR A 52 22.92 9.38 33.55
N THR A 53 22.12 9.08 34.58
CA THR A 53 21.29 7.86 34.61
C THR A 53 20.25 7.94 33.50
N TRP A 54 20.05 6.84 32.77
CA TRP A 54 19.03 6.76 31.72
C TRP A 54 17.63 7.00 32.30
N PRO A 55 16.92 8.06 31.89
CA PRO A 55 15.51 8.21 32.20
C PRO A 55 14.69 7.43 31.17
N SER A 56 13.70 6.65 31.64
CA SER A 56 12.76 5.94 30.77
C SER A 56 12.17 6.87 29.72
N GLN A 57 12.13 6.41 28.47
CA GLN A 57 11.69 7.18 27.30
C GLN A 57 10.38 6.65 26.69
N ASP A 58 9.77 5.63 27.29
CA ASP A 58 8.65 4.88 26.71
C ASP A 58 8.97 4.40 25.28
N LEU A 59 10.13 3.73 25.14
CA LEU A 59 10.60 3.28 23.82
C LEU A 59 9.60 2.35 23.12
N LYS A 60 8.87 1.52 23.89
CA LYS A 60 7.81 0.66 23.36
C LYS A 60 6.64 1.48 22.82
N GLY A 61 6.13 2.47 23.57
CA GLY A 61 5.03 3.31 23.10
C GLY A 61 5.38 4.09 21.84
N LYS A 62 6.62 4.59 21.73
CA LYS A 62 7.13 5.23 20.51
C LYS A 62 7.16 4.27 19.31
N TRP A 63 7.61 3.03 19.53
CA TRP A 63 7.59 1.98 18.50
C TRP A 63 6.17 1.61 18.06
N ASP A 64 5.25 1.45 19.02
CA ASP A 64 3.86 1.12 18.72
C ASP A 64 3.20 2.21 17.88
N THR A 65 3.43 3.48 18.24
CA THR A 65 2.97 4.65 17.50
C THR A 65 3.55 4.67 16.08
N PHE A 66 4.86 4.43 15.94
CA PHE A 66 5.50 4.36 14.63
C PHE A 66 4.88 3.27 13.75
N MET A 67 4.69 2.07 14.29
CA MET A 67 4.15 0.94 13.54
C MET A 67 2.70 1.17 13.12
N SER A 68 1.84 1.64 14.02
CA SER A 68 0.45 1.97 13.67
C SER A 68 0.39 3.10 12.62
N GLY A 69 1.30 4.08 12.68
CA GLY A 69 1.44 5.09 11.63
C GLY A 69 1.85 4.52 10.26
N LYS A 70 2.76 3.53 10.23
CA LYS A 70 3.13 2.83 8.99
C LYS A 70 1.97 2.02 8.41
N MET A 71 1.19 1.35 9.26
CA MET A 71 0.00 0.61 8.84
C MET A 71 -1.05 1.56 8.23
N ALA A 72 -1.35 2.67 8.92
CA ALA A 72 -2.28 3.67 8.43
C ALA A 72 -1.85 4.26 7.07
N LEU A 73 -0.54 4.50 6.88
CA LEU A 73 -0.01 4.99 5.61
C LEU A 73 -0.15 3.96 4.47
N ALA A 74 0.03 2.67 4.77
CA ALA A 74 -0.18 1.61 3.77
C ALA A 74 -1.66 1.53 3.36
N ALA A 75 -2.56 1.56 4.35
CA ALA A 75 -4.01 1.56 4.13
C ALA A 75 -4.46 2.78 3.31
N SER A 76 -4.00 3.98 3.66
CA SER A 76 -4.40 5.23 2.97
C SER A 76 -3.96 5.24 1.51
N LYS A 77 -2.73 4.79 1.21
CA LYS A 77 -2.24 4.66 -0.17
C LYS A 77 -3.07 3.67 -0.98
N SER A 78 -3.47 2.55 -0.37
CA SER A 78 -4.36 1.57 -1.01
C SER A 78 -5.73 2.17 -1.31
N ASN A 79 -6.32 2.89 -0.35
CA ASN A 79 -7.63 3.51 -0.52
C ASN A 79 -7.62 4.63 -1.56
N MET A 80 -6.56 5.46 -1.61
CA MET A 80 -6.40 6.53 -2.60
C MET A 80 -6.48 6.01 -4.04
N ILE A 81 -6.00 4.79 -4.31
CA ILE A 81 -6.15 4.21 -5.65
C ILE A 81 -7.60 3.98 -6.01
N THR A 82 -8.40 3.53 -5.05
CA THR A 82 -9.82 3.24 -5.25
C THR A 82 -10.62 4.53 -5.40
N THR A 83 -10.37 5.51 -4.54
CA THR A 83 -11.21 6.71 -4.43
C THR A 83 -10.83 7.84 -5.38
N ASP A 84 -9.59 7.86 -5.89
CA ASP A 84 -9.07 8.99 -6.64
C ASP A 84 -8.38 8.58 -7.95
N VAL A 85 -7.35 7.72 -7.87
CA VAL A 85 -6.52 7.43 -9.05
C VAL A 85 -7.28 6.66 -10.12
N LEU A 86 -7.99 5.58 -9.76
CA LEU A 86 -8.72 4.76 -10.74
C LEU A 86 -9.83 5.56 -11.46
N PRO A 87 -10.71 6.32 -10.76
CA PRO A 87 -11.70 7.16 -11.43
C PRO A 87 -11.08 8.15 -12.42
N ARG A 88 -9.97 8.82 -12.05
CA ARG A 88 -9.26 9.73 -12.96
C ARG A 88 -8.69 9.01 -14.18
N MET A 89 -8.11 7.83 -13.97
CA MET A 89 -7.61 7.01 -15.08
C MET A 89 -8.72 6.63 -16.05
N GLN A 90 -9.87 6.21 -15.53
CA GLN A 90 -11.03 5.88 -16.35
C GLN A 90 -11.52 7.11 -17.11
N ALA A 91 -11.68 8.27 -16.46
CA ALA A 91 -12.10 9.48 -17.13
C ALA A 91 -11.14 9.93 -18.26
N MET A 92 -9.83 9.81 -18.05
CA MET A 92 -8.80 10.31 -18.97
C MET A 92 -8.50 9.38 -20.15
N TRP A 93 -8.65 8.07 -19.99
CA TRP A 93 -8.16 7.10 -20.98
C TRP A 93 -9.18 6.02 -21.33
N ALA A 94 -10.22 5.86 -20.54
CA ALA A 94 -11.22 4.82 -20.68
C ALA A 94 -12.60 5.43 -20.41
N SER A 95 -12.92 6.55 -21.08
CA SER A 95 -14.27 7.10 -21.17
C SER A 95 -14.99 6.49 -22.38
N ASP A 96 -16.31 6.69 -22.48
CA ASP A 96 -17.07 6.22 -23.65
C ASP A 96 -16.58 6.85 -24.96
N ALA A 97 -16.16 8.11 -24.91
CA ALA A 97 -15.56 8.78 -26.06
C ALA A 97 -14.25 8.10 -26.49
N HIS A 98 -13.39 7.75 -25.52
CA HIS A 98 -12.17 7.01 -25.79
C HIS A 98 -12.45 5.61 -26.34
N ARG A 99 -13.44 4.88 -25.80
CA ARG A 99 -13.85 3.56 -26.32
C ARG A 99 -14.31 3.64 -27.77
N LYS A 100 -15.22 4.57 -28.08
CA LYS A 100 -15.69 4.79 -29.46
C LYS A 100 -14.57 5.19 -30.41
N ALA A 101 -13.59 5.96 -29.93
CA ALA A 101 -12.44 6.35 -30.73
C ALA A 101 -11.50 5.17 -31.10
N THR A 102 -11.60 4.04 -30.38
CA THR A 102 -10.82 2.82 -30.71
C THR A 102 -11.49 1.91 -31.73
N GLU A 103 -12.74 2.18 -32.10
CA GLU A 103 -13.44 1.43 -33.13
C GLU A 103 -12.76 1.65 -34.50
N GLU A 104 -12.41 0.56 -35.17
CA GLU A 104 -11.91 0.58 -36.54
C GLU A 104 -13.01 1.09 -37.48
N LYS A 105 -12.64 1.91 -38.46
CA LYS A 105 -13.56 2.51 -39.43
C LYS A 105 -13.10 2.18 -40.84
N ASP A 106 -14.07 2.09 -41.75
CA ASP A 106 -13.78 1.90 -43.17
C ASP A 106 -12.90 3.05 -43.68
N GLY A 107 -11.75 2.69 -44.27
CA GLY A 107 -10.76 3.65 -44.77
C GLY A 107 -9.65 4.02 -43.79
N ASP A 108 -9.61 3.47 -42.58
CA ASP A 108 -8.44 3.57 -41.71
C ASP A 108 -7.22 2.89 -42.37
N ASP A 109 -6.06 3.54 -42.32
CA ASP A 109 -4.80 2.91 -42.70
C ASP A 109 -4.27 1.98 -41.59
N ASP A 110 -3.32 1.12 -41.94
CA ASP A 110 -2.72 0.15 -41.01
C ASP A 110 -2.12 0.82 -39.76
N ALA A 111 -1.57 2.03 -39.90
CA ALA A 111 -0.98 2.77 -38.81
C ALA A 111 -2.04 3.25 -37.80
N THR A 112 -3.18 3.72 -38.30
CA THR A 112 -4.35 4.14 -37.53
C THR A 112 -4.96 2.95 -36.81
N VAL A 113 -5.18 1.83 -37.50
CA VAL A 113 -5.66 0.58 -36.90
C VAL A 113 -4.72 0.12 -35.77
N ALA A 114 -3.41 0.11 -36.01
CA ALA A 114 -2.44 -0.28 -35.00
C ALA A 114 -2.46 0.64 -33.77
N SER A 115 -2.67 1.95 -33.97
CA SER A 115 -2.81 2.93 -32.90
C SER A 115 -4.07 2.70 -32.06
N LYS A 116 -5.23 2.50 -32.72
CA LYS A 116 -6.50 2.18 -32.09
C LYS A 116 -6.41 0.91 -31.25
N LYS A 117 -5.80 -0.16 -31.78
CA LYS A 117 -5.53 -1.42 -31.05
C LYS A 117 -4.62 -1.23 -29.83
N ARG A 118 -3.66 -0.30 -29.86
CA ARG A 118 -2.86 0.03 -28.67
C ARG A 118 -3.69 0.73 -27.60
N HIS A 119 -4.56 1.64 -28.00
CA HIS A 119 -5.43 2.36 -27.08
C HIS A 119 -6.51 1.45 -26.49
N ALA A 120 -7.12 0.57 -27.29
CA ALA A 120 -8.06 -0.44 -26.81
C ALA A 120 -7.44 -1.34 -25.72
N ARG A 121 -6.21 -1.82 -25.94
CA ARG A 121 -5.47 -2.60 -24.94
C ARG A 121 -5.22 -1.84 -23.62
N LEU A 122 -5.02 -0.53 -23.69
CA LEU A 122 -4.91 0.29 -22.47
C LEU A 122 -6.24 0.37 -21.73
N ILE A 123 -7.35 0.54 -22.45
CA ILE A 123 -8.71 0.53 -21.88
C ILE A 123 -9.00 -0.80 -21.19
N GLU A 124 -8.81 -1.92 -21.90
CA GLU A 124 -8.99 -3.28 -21.36
C GLU A 124 -8.17 -3.50 -20.09
N THR A 125 -6.95 -2.98 -20.09
CA THR A 125 -6.04 -3.05 -18.94
C THR A 125 -6.56 -2.26 -17.73
N ILE A 126 -7.15 -1.08 -17.95
CA ILE A 126 -7.74 -0.26 -16.89
C ILE A 126 -8.99 -0.95 -16.33
N ASP A 127 -9.84 -1.47 -17.21
CA ASP A 127 -11.08 -2.14 -16.84
C ASP A 127 -10.79 -3.44 -16.06
N ALA A 128 -9.85 -4.27 -16.54
CA ALA A 128 -9.41 -5.47 -15.81
C ALA A 128 -8.82 -5.14 -14.42
N PHE A 129 -8.14 -4.01 -14.27
CA PHE A 129 -7.67 -3.55 -12.96
C PHE A 129 -8.83 -3.11 -12.07
N ALA A 130 -9.83 -2.41 -12.62
CA ALA A 130 -11.03 -2.00 -11.91
C ALA A 130 -11.81 -3.21 -11.37
N ASP A 131 -11.99 -4.24 -12.19
CA ASP A 131 -12.67 -5.48 -11.79
C ASP A 131 -11.91 -6.21 -10.69
N ALA A 132 -10.59 -6.32 -10.83
CA ALA A 132 -9.73 -6.93 -9.81
C ALA A 132 -9.76 -6.15 -8.48
N LEU A 133 -9.86 -4.82 -8.54
CA LEU A 133 -9.95 -3.98 -7.35
C LEU A 133 -11.34 -4.06 -6.69
N ALA A 134 -12.42 -4.17 -7.47
CA ALA A 134 -13.79 -4.30 -6.97
C ALA A 134 -14.01 -5.60 -6.18
N THR A 135 -13.30 -6.67 -6.55
CA THR A 135 -13.33 -7.96 -5.84
C THR A 135 -12.34 -8.02 -4.66
N ALA A 136 -11.45 -7.04 -4.52
CA ALA A 136 -10.44 -7.04 -3.47
C ALA A 136 -11.06 -6.66 -2.11
N PRO A 137 -10.80 -7.46 -1.04
CA PRO A 137 -11.35 -7.19 0.29
C PRO A 137 -10.92 -5.81 0.80
N ALA A 138 -11.78 -5.14 1.58
CA ALA A 138 -11.42 -3.89 2.28
C ALA A 138 -10.17 -4.07 3.14
N TRP A 139 -9.31 -3.04 3.23
CA TRP A 139 -8.07 -3.15 4.01
C TRP A 139 -8.38 -3.47 5.48
N VAL A 140 -7.72 -4.49 6.02
CA VAL A 140 -7.84 -4.88 7.43
C VAL A 140 -6.64 -4.38 8.20
N MET A 141 -6.90 -3.58 9.24
CA MET A 141 -5.85 -3.07 10.13
C MET A 141 -5.42 -4.18 11.09
N ALA A 142 -4.13 -4.51 11.09
CA ALA A 142 -3.59 -5.50 12.03
C ALA A 142 -3.40 -4.94 13.45
N PHE A 143 -3.20 -3.61 13.58
CA PHE A 143 -2.99 -2.85 14.82
C PHE A 143 -2.96 -1.34 14.55
#